data_AF-A0A967SUE9-F1
#
_entry.id   AF-A0A967SUE9-F1
#
_cell.length_a   1.000
_cell.length_b   1.000
_cell.length_c   1.000
_cell.angle_alpha   90.00
_cell.angle_beta   90.00
_cell.angle_gamma   90.00
#
_symmetry.space_group_name_H-M   'P 1'
#
loop_
_entity.id
_entity.type
_entity.pdbx_description
1 polymer ?
#
loop_
_entity_poly.entity_id
_entity_poly.type
_entity_poly.pdbx_seq_one_letter_code
_entity_poly.pdbx_strand_id
1 'polypeptide(L)' 'GKRQLAYPIQNHGNGYYVIVQFRTEPSRLGEFERAIKLDEQVLRHLVVLSEGELPQPDSSIRAEGADEDDDRRGRG' A
#
# COMPACT_ATOMS: atom_id res chain seq x y z
N GLY A 1 -3.45 -4.64 4.77
CA GLY A 1 -3.18 -6.10 4.73
C GLY A 1 -2.62 -6.49 3.37
N LYS A 2 -2.12 -7.72 3.24
CA LYS A 2 -1.63 -8.28 1.96
C LYS A 2 -2.79 -8.40 0.97
N ARG A 3 -2.58 -7.99 -0.28
CA ARG A 3 -3.56 -8.05 -1.37
C ARG A 3 -2.85 -8.28 -2.70
N GLN A 4 -3.49 -9.00 -3.60
CA GLN A 4 -3.06 -9.11 -4.99
C GLN A 4 -3.31 -7.79 -5.72
N LEU A 5 -2.34 -7.35 -6.52
CA LEU A 5 -2.48 -6.15 -7.34
C LEU A 5 -3.22 -6.52 -8.64
N ALA A 6 -4.06 -5.60 -9.14
CA ALA A 6 -4.75 -5.79 -10.43
C ALA A 6 -3.78 -5.93 -11.61
N TYR A 7 -2.55 -5.42 -11.47
CA TYR A 7 -1.45 -5.58 -12.39
C TYR A 7 -0.12 -5.44 -11.63
N PRO A 8 0.98 -6.05 -12.12
CA PRO A 8 2.28 -5.94 -11.47
C PRO A 8 2.79 -4.50 -11.43
N ILE A 9 3.33 -4.09 -10.28
CA ILE A 9 4.04 -2.80 -10.13
C ILE A 9 5.48 -3.14 -9.79
N GLN A 10 6.44 -2.67 -10.60
CA GLN A 10 7.86 -3.00 -10.42
C GLN A 10 8.10 -4.52 -10.27
N ASN A 11 7.40 -5.34 -11.07
CA ASN A 11 7.41 -6.81 -11.02
C ASN A 11 6.84 -7.45 -9.73
N HIS A 12 6.18 -6.68 -8.87
CA HIS A 12 5.48 -7.20 -7.70
C HIS A 12 4.00 -7.42 -8.05
N GLY A 13 3.50 -8.65 -7.88
CA GLY A 13 2.08 -8.99 -8.09
C GLY A 13 1.22 -8.90 -6.83
N ASN A 14 1.85 -8.78 -5.65
CA ASN A 14 1.21 -8.67 -4.35
C ASN A 14 1.76 -7.46 -3.60
N GLY A 15 0.95 -6.84 -2.73
CA GLY A 15 1.35 -5.70 -1.93
C GLY A 15 0.63 -5.61 -0.58
N TYR A 16 1.23 -4.90 0.37
CA TYR A 16 0.61 -4.60 1.66
C TYR A 16 0.01 -3.19 1.62
N TYR A 17 -1.30 -3.11 1.81
CA TYR A 17 -2.02 -1.83 1.86
C TYR A 17 -2.20 -1.35 3.29
N VAL A 18 -1.86 -0.09 3.55
CA VAL A 18 -2.05 0.60 4.82
C VAL A 18 -2.74 1.93 4.55
N ILE A 19 -3.76 2.24 5.36
CA ILE A 19 -4.45 3.54 5.34
C ILE A 19 -4.17 4.20 6.68
N VAL A 20 -3.69 5.44 6.66
CA VAL A 20 -3.34 6.21 7.85
C VAL A 20 -3.98 7.59 7.72
N GLN A 21 -4.64 8.04 8.79
CA GLN A 21 -4.99 9.44 8.96
C GLN A 21 -3.95 10.09 9.85
N PHE A 22 -3.42 11.22 9.40
CA PHE A 22 -2.48 12.00 10.20
C PHE A 22 -2.81 13.49 10.07
N ARG A 23 -2.31 14.28 11.02
CA ARG A 23 -2.38 15.74 10.99
C ARG A 23 -0.96 16.27 10.94
N THR A 24 -0.73 17.26 10.08
CA THR A 24 0.58 17.90 9.95
C THR A 24 0.42 19.34 9.49
N GLU A 25 1.45 20.14 9.72
CA GLU A 25 1.56 21.48 9.17
C GLU A 25 1.84 21.41 7.65
N PRO A 26 1.23 22.28 6.81
CA PRO A 26 1.45 22.29 5.37
C PRO A 26 2.93 22.40 4.97
N SER A 27 3.73 23.11 5.77
CA SER A 27 5.17 23.30 5.55
C SER A 27 5.99 22.00 5.64
N ARG A 28 5.49 20.99 6.37
CA ARG A 28 6.18 19.69 6.55
C ARG A 28 5.74 18.62 5.55
N LEU A 29 4.65 18.86 4.80
CA LEU A 29 4.10 17.87 3.88
C LEU A 29 5.09 17.50 2.77
N GLY A 30 5.80 18.48 2.20
CA GLY A 30 6.76 18.23 1.13
C GLY A 30 7.94 17.34 1.55
N GLU A 31 8.45 17.52 2.78
CA GLU A 31 9.51 16.67 3.33
C GLU A 31 9.01 15.24 3.56
N PHE A 32 7.79 15.10 4.07
CA PHE A 32 7.14 13.81 4.29
C PHE A 32 6.94 13.03 2.97
N GLU A 33 6.40 13.68 1.93
CA GLU A 33 6.23 13.05 0.61
C GLU A 33 7.59 12.65 0.01
N ARG A 34 8.62 13.50 0.17
CA ARG A 34 9.98 13.18 -0.29
C ARG A 34 10.53 11.96 0.43
N ALA A 35 10.36 11.84 1.73
CA ALA A 35 10.82 10.70 2.51
C ALA A 35 10.16 9.40 2.04
N ILE A 36 8.83 9.40 1.85
CA ILE A 36 8.10 8.23 1.33
C ILE A 36 8.57 7.87 -0.08
N LYS A 37 8.79 8.85 -0.95
CA LYS A 37 9.23 8.61 -2.32
C LYS A 37 10.63 7.98 -2.39
N LEU A 38 11.49 8.25 -1.40
CA LEU A 38 12.84 7.68 -1.30
C LEU A 38 12.86 6.29 -0.67
N ASP A 39 11.76 5.85 -0.07
CA ASP A 39 11.64 4.52 0.49
C ASP A 39 11.34 3.49 -0.61
N GLU A 40 12.34 2.67 -0.94
CA GLU A 40 12.24 1.63 -1.97
C GLU A 40 11.22 0.53 -1.63
N GLN A 41 10.81 0.41 -0.36
CA GLN A 41 9.77 -0.55 0.05
C GLN A 41 8.36 -0.05 -0.31
N VAL A 42 8.20 1.24 -0.60
CA VAL A 42 6.91 1.83 -0.96
C VAL A 42 6.71 1.81 -2.47
N LEU A 43 5.95 0.84 -2.95
CA LEU A 43 5.63 0.71 -4.38
C LEU A 43 4.79 1.88 -4.94
N ARG A 44 3.85 2.40 -4.13
CA ARG A 44 2.94 3.48 -4.48
C ARG A 44 2.38 4.13 -3.22
N HIS A 45 2.24 5.45 -3.23
CA HIS A 45 1.54 6.22 -2.20
C HIS A 45 0.56 7.20 -2.82
N LEU A 46 -0.45 7.60 -2.04
CA LEU A 46 -1.41 8.64 -2.38
C LEU A 46 -1.74 9.40 -1.10
N VAL A 47 -1.50 10.72 -1.11
CA VAL A 47 -1.88 11.62 -0.03
C VAL A 47 -3.06 12.45 -0.51
N VAL A 48 -4.10 12.53 0.32
CA VAL A 48 -5.31 13.32 0.04
C VAL A 48 -5.68 14.14 1.26
N LEU A 49 -6.34 15.28 1.04
CA LEU A 49 -6.97 16.02 2.12
C LEU A 49 -8.12 15.18 2.68
N SER A 50 -8.12 15.00 4.00
CA SER A 50 -9.14 14.23 4.69
C SER A 50 -10.30 15.13 5.08
N GLU A 51 -11.46 14.91 4.46
CA GLU A 51 -12.70 15.68 4.70
C GLU A 51 -13.68 14.97 5.67
N GLY A 52 -13.26 13.89 6.35
CA GLY A 52 -14.16 13.10 7.19
C GLY A 52 -13.51 11.88 7.85
N GLU A 53 -14.35 10.91 8.22
CA GLU A 53 -13.91 9.66 8.87
C GLU A 53 -13.15 8.76 7.89
N LEU A 54 -12.22 7.98 8.44
CA LEU A 54 -11.44 7.03 7.64
C LEU A 54 -12.37 6.04 6.93
N PRO A 55 -12.19 5.81 5.62
CA PRO A 55 -12.88 4.70 4.97
C PRO A 55 -12.46 3.42 5.69
N GLN A 56 -13.42 2.75 6.32
CA GLN A 56 -13.13 1.44 6.89
C GLN A 56 -12.71 0.54 5.72
N PRO A 57 -11.58 -0.17 5.84
CA PRO A 57 -11.17 -1.09 4.80
C PRO A 57 -12.31 -2.09 4.61
N ASP A 58 -12.86 -2.13 3.40
CA ASP A 58 -13.93 -3.06 3.07
C ASP A 58 -13.50 -4.47 3.49
N SER A 59 -14.32 -5.08 4.36
CA SER A 59 -14.14 -6.43 4.89
C SER A 59 -14.10 -7.47 3.78
N SER A 60 -14.71 -7.21 2.61
CA SER A 60 -14.62 -8.08 1.43
C SER A 60 -13.17 -8.28 0.98
N ILE A 61 -12.34 -7.23 1.07
CA ILE A 61 -10.95 -7.24 0.62
C ILE A 61 -9.98 -7.75 1.71
N ARG A 62 -10.49 -8.38 2.77
CA ARG A 62 -9.67 -9.17 3.72
C ARG A 62 -9.73 -10.67 3.44
N ALA A 63 -10.70 -11.16 2.66
CA ALA A 63 -11.00 -12.58 2.52
C ALA A 63 -10.25 -13.29 1.38
N GLU A 64 -9.72 -12.57 0.38
CA GLU A 64 -9.28 -13.18 -0.89
C GLU A 64 -7.77 -13.44 -1.03
N GLY A 65 -6.95 -13.13 -0.02
CA GLY A 65 -5.47 -13.17 -0.14
C GLY A 65 -4.74 -14.21 0.70
N ALA A 66 -5.45 -15.20 1.24
CA ALA A 66 -4.89 -16.12 2.24
C ALA A 66 -4.05 -17.26 1.65
N ASP A 67 -4.26 -17.64 0.39
CA ASP A 67 -3.67 -18.86 -0.16
C ASP A 67 -3.06 -18.55 -1.54
N GLU A 68 -1.98 -19.26 -1.90
CA GLU A 68 -1.28 -19.19 -3.21
C GLU A 68 -0.19 -18.12 -3.35
N ASP A 69 1.02 -18.40 -2.85
CA ASP A 69 2.26 -18.35 -3.65
C ASP A 69 3.49 -18.62 -2.76
N ASP A 70 3.70 -19.91 -2.45
CA ASP A 70 4.97 -20.48 -2.02
C ASP A 70 5.27 -21.73 -2.86
N ASP A 71 5.18 -21.67 -4.20
CA ASP A 71 5.44 -22.90 -4.99
C ASP A 71 5.94 -22.74 -6.44
N ARG A 72 6.58 -21.61 -6.79
CA ARG A 72 7.20 -21.45 -8.14
C ARG A 72 8.64 -20.94 -8.20
N ARG A 73 9.44 -21.19 -7.17
CA ARG A 73 10.91 -21.06 -7.25
C ARG A 73 11.59 -22.36 -6.86
N GLY A 74 11.51 -23.39 -7.72
CA GLY A 74 12.17 -24.65 -7.40
C GLY A 74 12.15 -25.71 -8.50
N ARG A 75 12.42 -25.38 -9.77
CA ARG A 75 12.98 -26.34 -10.75
C ARG A 75 13.85 -25.59 -11.77
N GLY A 76 15.11 -25.45 -11.43
CA GLY A 76 16.19 -25.51 -12.42
C GLY A 76 16.56 -26.97 -12.67
#